data_AF-F1LC18-F1
#
_entry.id   AF-F1LC18-F1
#
_cell.length_a   1.000
_cell.length_b   1.000
_cell.length_c   1.000
_cell.angle_alpha   90.00
_cell.angle_beta   90.00
_cell.angle_gamma   90.00
#
_symmetry.space_group_name_H-M   'P 1'
#
loop_
_entity.id
_entity.type
_entity.pdbx_description
1 polymer ?
#
loop_
_entity_poly.entity_id
_entity_poly.type
_entity_poly.pdbx_seq_one_letter_code
_entity_poly.pdbx_strand_id
1 'polypeptide(L)'
;MSLIGFLGCCGAWRLSQGMLVAFFIILVLVFCLELACAIVAYSHQDLIRRYIDNSMYETIQEYYAINPEYAAVFDRIQNEFECCGVKSYRDWLHSSWGRDLVGRTES
;
A
#
# COMPACT_ATOMS: atom_id res chain seq x y z
N MET A 1 -1.35 -13.52 9.27
CA MET A 1 -2.19 -14.72 9.04
C MET A 1 -1.57 -16.04 9.50
N SER A 2 -0.24 -16.18 9.62
CA SER A 2 0.40 -17.47 9.97
C SER A 2 0.01 -18.05 11.33
N LEU A 3 -0.15 -17.21 12.37
CA LEU A 3 -0.53 -17.68 13.72
C LEU A 3 -1.99 -18.18 13.78
N ILE A 4 -2.91 -17.45 13.14
CA ILE A 4 -4.34 -17.79 13.07
C ILE A 4 -4.53 -19.10 12.29
N GLY A 5 -3.78 -19.28 11.19
CA GLY A 5 -3.77 -20.52 10.41
C GLY A 5 -3.24 -21.72 11.19
N PHE A 6 -2.21 -21.54 12.02
CA PHE A 6 -1.68 -22.61 12.88
C PHE A 6 -2.70 -23.03 13.95
N LEU A 7 -3.37 -22.07 14.59
CA LEU A 7 -4.43 -22.35 15.57
C LEU A 7 -5.64 -23.07 14.93
N GLY A 8 -6.01 -22.70 13.72
CA GLY A 8 -7.04 -23.40 12.94
C GLY A 8 -6.63 -24.83 12.58
N CYS A 9 -5.41 -25.03 12.08
CA CYS A 9 -4.89 -26.35 11.70
C CYS A 9 -4.75 -27.28 12.92
N CYS A 10 -4.13 -26.82 14.01
CA CYS A 10 -3.99 -27.60 15.23
C CYS A 10 -5.31 -27.83 15.98
N GLY A 11 -6.23 -26.86 15.94
CA GLY A 11 -7.56 -26.98 16.53
C GLY A 11 -8.43 -28.01 15.81
N ALA A 12 -8.35 -28.08 14.48
CA ALA A 12 -9.01 -29.11 13.68
C ALA A 12 -8.39 -30.50 13.92
N TRP A 13 -7.06 -30.60 13.99
CA TRP A 13 -6.37 -31.88 14.22
C TRP A 13 -6.69 -32.47 15.61
N ARG A 14 -6.71 -31.65 16.66
CA ARG A 14 -6.91 -32.14 18.05
C ARG A 14 -8.37 -32.38 18.45
N LEU A 15 -9.35 -32.19 17.55
CA LEU A 15 -10.80 -32.23 17.86
C LEU A 15 -11.17 -31.39 19.11
N SER A 16 -10.35 -30.42 19.48
CA SER A 16 -10.53 -29.65 20.71
C SER A 16 -11.50 -28.51 20.44
N GLN A 17 -12.77 -28.73 20.83
CA GLN A 17 -13.85 -27.77 20.63
C GLN A 17 -13.49 -26.36 21.14
N GLY A 18 -12.75 -26.25 22.24
CA GLY A 18 -12.30 -24.95 22.77
C GLY A 18 -11.36 -24.16 21.85
N MET A 19 -10.42 -24.82 21.15
CA MET A 19 -9.51 -24.14 20.22
C MET A 19 -10.23 -23.71 18.94
N LEU A 20 -11.17 -24.53 18.47
CA LEU A 20 -11.96 -24.21 17.28
C LEU A 20 -12.92 -23.03 17.54
N VAL A 21 -13.52 -22.95 18.73
CA VAL A 21 -14.35 -21.81 19.16
C VAL A 21 -13.51 -20.53 19.27
N ALA A 22 -12.32 -20.60 19.87
CA ALA A 22 -11.41 -19.45 19.95
C ALA A 22 -11.01 -18.95 18.55
N PHE A 23 -10.71 -19.86 17.62
CA PHE A 23 -10.45 -19.54 16.23
C PHE A 23 -11.66 -18.85 15.56
N PHE A 24 -12.87 -19.38 15.72
CA PHE A 24 -14.09 -18.78 15.18
C PHE A 24 -14.33 -17.36 15.73
N ILE A 25 -14.14 -17.15 17.04
CA ILE A 25 -14.25 -15.82 17.65
C ILE A 25 -13.24 -14.86 17.04
N ILE A 26 -11.98 -15.27 16.87
CA ILE A 26 -10.95 -14.44 16.22
C ILE A 26 -11.37 -14.08 14.78
N LEU A 27 -11.90 -15.03 14.01
CA LEU A 27 -12.39 -14.77 12.66
C LEU A 27 -13.55 -13.77 12.63
N VAL A 28 -14.52 -13.90 13.54
CA VAL A 28 -15.62 -12.94 13.66
C VAL A 28 -15.10 -11.55 14.01
N LEU A 29 -14.13 -11.44 14.92
CA LEU A 29 -13.52 -10.16 15.26
C LEU A 29 -12.79 -9.54 14.08
N VAL A 30 -12.00 -10.32 13.33
CA VAL A 30 -11.32 -9.86 12.11
C VAL A 30 -12.35 -9.40 11.07
N PHE A 31 -13.43 -10.16 10.88
CA PHE A 31 -14.51 -9.78 9.95
C PHE A 31 -15.18 -8.46 10.36
N CYS A 32 -15.48 -8.27 11.65
CA CYS A 32 -16.02 -7.01 12.15
C CYS A 32 -15.04 -5.83 11.94
N LEU A 33 -13.74 -6.05 12.12
CA LEU A 33 -12.71 -5.04 11.86
C LEU A 33 -12.60 -4.72 10.37
N GLU A 34 -12.62 -5.72 9.50
CA GLU A 34 -12.61 -5.53 8.04
C GLU A 34 -13.85 -4.74 7.58
N LEU A 35 -15.03 -5.06 8.11
CA LEU A 35 -16.25 -4.29 7.83
C LEU A 35 -16.15 -2.85 8.32
N ALA A 36 -15.63 -2.62 9.52
CA ALA A 36 -15.42 -1.27 10.04
C ALA A 36 -14.43 -0.49 9.17
N CYS A 37 -13.30 -1.09 8.80
CA CYS A 37 -12.33 -0.51 7.88
C CYS A 37 -12.95 -0.19 6.51
N ALA A 38 -13.78 -1.09 5.96
CA ALA A 38 -14.45 -0.88 4.68
C ALA A 38 -15.44 0.29 4.73
N ILE A 39 -16.21 0.41 5.81
CA ILE A 39 -17.15 1.53 6.02
C ILE A 39 -16.37 2.85 6.10
N VAL A 40 -15.31 2.90 6.90
CA VAL A 40 -14.45 4.09 7.06
C VAL A 40 -13.79 4.45 5.72
N ALA A 41 -13.27 3.47 5.00
CA ALA A 41 -12.64 3.68 3.71
C ALA A 41 -13.62 4.23 2.67
N TYR A 42 -14.86 3.73 2.67
CA TYR A 42 -15.90 4.21 1.78
C TYR A 42 -16.40 5.61 2.16
N SER A 43 -16.62 5.88 3.45
CA SER A 43 -17.11 7.18 3.92
C SER A 43 -16.07 8.30 3.78
N HIS A 44 -14.78 7.97 3.86
CA HIS A 44 -13.66 8.91 3.73
C HIS A 44 -12.83 8.72 2.46
N GLN A 45 -13.43 8.17 1.40
CA GLN A 45 -12.72 7.84 0.16
C GLN A 45 -11.97 9.04 -0.44
N ASP A 46 -12.55 10.25 -0.42
CA ASP A 46 -11.91 11.44 -0.97
C ASP A 46 -10.70 11.88 -0.14
N LEU A 47 -10.78 11.76 1.18
CA LEU A 47 -9.67 12.05 2.07
C LEU A 47 -8.52 11.07 1.84
N ILE A 48 -8.84 9.78 1.75
CA ILE A 48 -7.86 8.72 1.50
C ILE A 48 -7.20 8.92 0.13
N ARG A 49 -7.98 9.23 -0.92
CA ARG A 49 -7.44 9.56 -2.25
C ARG A 49 -6.47 10.73 -2.20
N ARG A 50 -6.83 11.83 -1.54
CA ARG A 50 -5.95 12.99 -1.39
C ARG A 50 -4.69 12.67 -0.60
N TYR A 51 -4.80 11.86 0.46
CA TYR A 51 -3.66 11.44 1.25
C TYR A 51 -2.68 10.60 0.41
N ILE A 52 -3.20 9.64 -0.36
CA ILE A 52 -2.39 8.81 -1.27
C ILE A 52 -1.76 9.66 -2.36
N ASP A 53 -2.53 10.52 -3.04
CA ASP A 53 -2.03 11.44 -4.06
C ASP A 53 -0.86 12.26 -3.52
N ASN A 54 -1.04 12.90 -2.36
CA ASN A 54 -0.01 13.74 -1.74
C ASN A 54 1.25 12.94 -1.39
N SER A 55 1.10 11.74 -0.83
CA SER A 55 2.25 10.88 -0.50
C SER A 55 3.02 10.42 -1.75
N MET A 56 2.31 10.10 -2.84
CA MET A 56 2.93 9.76 -4.11
C MET A 56 3.62 10.97 -4.74
N TYR A 57 3.02 12.15 -4.65
CA TYR A 57 3.62 13.40 -5.11
C TYR A 57 4.93 13.71 -4.37
N GLU A 58 4.93 13.60 -3.05
CA GLU A 58 6.12 13.77 -2.21
C GLU A 58 7.22 12.75 -2.59
N THR A 59 6.82 11.50 -2.83
CA THR A 59 7.74 10.44 -3.31
C THR A 59 8.42 10.81 -4.62
N ILE A 60 7.66 11.25 -5.63
CA ILE A 60 8.24 11.70 -6.90
C ILE A 60 9.14 12.93 -6.68
N GLN A 61 8.67 13.92 -5.92
CA GLN A 61 9.34 15.21 -5.80
C GLN A 61 10.65 15.15 -5.02
N GLU A 62 10.71 14.36 -3.95
CA GLU A 62 11.82 14.38 -2.99
C GLU A 62 12.60 13.07 -2.96
N TYR A 63 11.92 11.92 -3.00
CA TYR A 63 12.55 10.65 -2.68
C TYR A 63 13.02 9.85 -3.90
N TYR A 64 12.38 10.00 -5.06
CA TYR A 64 12.65 9.16 -6.23
C TYR A 64 14.11 9.25 -6.70
N ALA A 65 14.70 10.44 -6.78
CA ALA A 65 16.09 10.59 -7.23
C ALA A 65 17.14 10.17 -6.19
N ILE A 66 16.76 10.19 -4.91
CA ILE A 66 17.69 10.04 -3.78
C ILE A 66 17.72 8.61 -3.27
N ASN A 67 16.56 7.93 -3.25
CA ASN A 67 16.42 6.62 -2.64
C ASN A 67 16.01 5.56 -3.67
N PRO A 68 16.89 4.57 -3.95
CA PRO A 68 16.65 3.56 -4.98
C PRO A 68 15.49 2.61 -4.64
N GLU A 69 15.14 2.43 -3.36
CA GLU A 69 14.00 1.59 -2.97
C GLU A 69 12.67 2.25 -3.35
N TYR A 70 12.53 3.56 -3.11
CA TYR A 70 11.36 4.31 -3.55
C TYR A 70 11.27 4.35 -5.07
N ALA A 71 12.40 4.53 -5.77
CA ALA A 71 12.43 4.48 -7.23
C ALA A 71 11.95 3.12 -7.75
N ALA A 72 12.50 2.01 -7.22
CA ALA A 72 12.13 0.66 -7.67
C ALA A 72 10.65 0.34 -7.43
N VAL A 73 10.08 0.77 -6.29
CA VAL A 73 8.66 0.60 -6.00
C VAL A 73 7.82 1.43 -6.96
N PHE A 74 8.18 2.70 -7.19
CA PHE A 74 7.43 3.59 -8.06
C PHE A 74 7.48 3.14 -9.53
N ASP A 75 8.64 2.67 -10.00
CA ASP A 75 8.81 2.10 -11.34
C ASP A 75 8.00 0.82 -11.52
N ARG A 76 7.94 -0.03 -10.49
CA ARG A 76 7.08 -1.22 -10.51
C ARG A 76 5.61 -0.83 -10.63
N ILE A 77 5.14 0.15 -9.86
CA ILE A 77 3.75 0.62 -9.94
C ILE A 77 3.45 1.11 -11.37
N GLN A 78 4.31 1.97 -11.92
CA GLN A 78 4.14 2.48 -13.28
C GLN A 78 4.13 1.39 -14.35
N ASN A 79 5.01 0.39 -14.23
CA ASN A 79 5.06 -0.73 -15.17
C ASN A 79 3.87 -1.69 -15.03
N GLU A 80 3.43 -1.97 -13.81
CA GLU A 80 2.33 -2.92 -13.54
C GLU A 80 0.96 -2.33 -13.92
N PHE A 81 0.79 -1.02 -13.81
CA PHE A 81 -0.45 -0.32 -14.16
C PHE A 81 -0.37 0.46 -15.49
N GLU A 82 0.73 0.35 -16.22
CA GLU A 82 0.98 1.07 -17.48
C GLU A 82 0.68 2.58 -17.38
N CYS A 83 1.05 3.20 -16.26
CA CYS A 83 0.78 4.60 -15.95
C CYS A 83 2.08 5.41 -15.81
N CYS A 84 1.97 6.74 -15.83
CA CYS A 84 3.12 7.62 -15.68
C CYS A 84 2.81 8.85 -14.82
N GLY A 85 3.55 9.02 -13.73
CA GLY A 85 3.30 10.05 -12.71
C GLY A 85 2.11 9.72 -11.80
N VAL A 86 1.70 10.66 -10.95
CA VAL A 86 0.55 10.48 -10.05
C VAL A 86 -0.76 10.77 -10.78
N LYS A 87 -0.82 11.89 -11.49
CA LYS A 87 -1.94 12.31 -12.35
C LYS A 87 -1.53 12.45 -13.80
N SER A 88 -0.27 12.76 -14.08
CA SER A 88 0.22 12.96 -15.44
C SER A 88 1.75 12.81 -15.50
N TYR A 89 2.26 12.51 -16.69
CA TYR A 89 3.71 12.54 -16.97
C TYR A 89 4.36 13.88 -16.60
N ARG A 90 3.59 14.97 -16.56
CA ARG A 90 4.06 16.31 -16.17
C ARG A 90 4.50 16.40 -14.71
N ASP A 91 4.07 15.48 -13.86
CA ASP A 91 4.46 15.45 -12.44
C ASP A 91 5.99 15.29 -12.26
N TRP A 92 6.68 14.74 -13.27
CA TRP A 92 8.14 14.60 -13.30
C TRP A 92 8.90 15.88 -13.64
N LEU A 93 8.27 16.87 -14.26
CA LEU A 93 8.95 18.09 -14.72
C LEU A 93 9.50 18.93 -13.56
N HIS A 94 8.86 18.85 -12.39
CA HIS A 94 9.23 19.59 -11.19
C HIS A 94 9.83 18.69 -10.10
N SER A 95 10.09 17.42 -10.40
CA SER A 95 10.66 16.48 -9.45
C SER A 95 12.17 16.66 -9.29
N SER A 96 12.74 16.11 -8.21
CA SER A 96 14.19 16.02 -8.02
C SER A 96 14.89 15.39 -9.22
N TRP A 97 14.34 14.28 -9.73
CA TRP A 97 14.85 13.58 -10.90
C TRP A 97 14.80 14.43 -12.18
N GLY A 98 13.70 15.15 -12.42
CA GLY A 98 13.58 16.02 -13.59
C GLY A 98 14.61 17.14 -13.58
N ARG A 99 14.87 17.73 -12.41
CA ARG A 99 15.92 18.75 -12.25
C ARG A 99 17.32 18.18 -12.46
N ASP A 100 17.60 16.99 -11.93
CA ASP A 100 18.89 16.31 -12.10
C ASP A 100 19.18 15.99 -13.57
N LEU A 101 18.14 15.61 -14.33
CA LEU A 101 18.28 15.37 -15.77
C LEU A 101 18.62 16.65 -16.54
N VAL A 102 17.95 17.77 -16.26
CA VAL A 102 18.26 19.05 -16.89
C VAL A 102 19.70 19.46 -16.61
N GLY A 103 20.17 19.29 -15.36
CA GLY A 103 21.56 19.56 -14.99
C GLY A 103 22.58 18.71 -15.75
N ARG A 104 22.25 17.47 -16.11
CA ARG A 104 23.11 16.61 -16.95
C ARG A 104 23.09 16.96 -18.44
N THR A 105 22.02 17.57 -18.95
CA THR A 105 21.94 17.95 -20.37
C THR A 105 22.69 19.24 -20.71
N GLU A 106 22.96 20.08 -19.72
CA GLU A 106 23.71 21.33 -19.90
C GLU A 106 25.23 21.18 -19.63
N SER A 107 25.68 20.00 -19.20
CA SER A 107 27.10 19.63 -19.00
C SER A 107 27.64 18.82 -20.17
#